data_AF-A0A7Y4QLX2-F1
#
_entry.id   AF-A0A7Y4QLX2-F1
#
_cell.length_a   1.000
_cell.length_b   1.000
_cell.length_c   1.000
_cell.angle_alpha   90.00
_cell.angle_beta   90.00
_cell.angle_gamma   90.00
#
_symmetry.space_group_name_H-M   'P 1'
#
loop_
_entity.id
_entity.type
_entity.pdbx_description
1 polymer ?
#
loop_
_entity_poly.entity_id
_entity_poly.type
_entity_poly.pdbx_seq_one_letter_code
_entity_poly.pdbx_strand_id
1 'polypeptide(L)' 'MNTRQTLALLRDYESRNVLFTESDGSWPIVWERARGVHVWDAEGKKYLDLTAAFGVA' A
#
# COMPACT_ATOMS: atom_id res chain seq x y z
N MET A 1 -9.35 -3.68 -7.64
CA MET A 1 -9.36 -2.20 -7.64
C MET A 1 -7.93 -1.76 -7.77
N ASN A 2 -7.64 -0.71 -8.56
CA ASN A 2 -6.28 -0.17 -8.62
C ASN A 2 -5.99 0.73 -7.40
N THR A 3 -4.74 1.14 -7.24
CA THR A 3 -4.29 1.98 -6.12
C THR A 3 -5.15 3.24 -5.99
N ARG A 4 -5.41 3.95 -7.10
CA ARG A 4 -6.22 5.18 -7.07
C ARG A 4 -7.63 4.96 -6.54
N GLN A 5 -8.31 3.90 -6.99
CA GLN A 5 -9.67 3.58 -6.55
C GLN A 5 -9.73 3.24 -5.06
N THR A 6 -8.74 2.49 -4.57
CA THR A 6 -8.64 2.14 -3.15
C THR A 6 -8.38 3.38 -2.30
N LEU A 7 -7.46 4.25 -2.71
CA LEU A 7 -7.16 5.48 -1.97
C LEU A 7 -8.33 6.47 -1.96
N ALA A 8 -9.11 6.55 -3.04
CA ALA A 8 -10.34 7.34 -3.06
C ALA A 8 -11.36 6.80 -2.04
N LEU A 9 -11.53 5.48 -1.98
CA LEU A 9 -12.42 4.85 -1.00
C LEU A 9 -11.94 5.11 0.44
N LEU A 10 -10.66 4.93 0.73
CA LEU A 10 -10.11 5.20 2.07
C LEU A 10 -10.26 6.67 2.46
N ARG A 11 -10.08 7.60 1.52
CA ARG A 11 -10.29 9.04 1.78
C ARG A 11 -11.71 9.36 2.26
N ASP A 12 -12.71 8.63 1.77
CA ASP A 12 -14.11 8.85 2.11
C ASP A 12 -14.49 8.22 3.46
N TYR A 13 -13.82 7.14 3.89
CA TYR A 13 -14.27 6.31 5.02
C TYR A 13 -13.24 6.09 6.15
N GLU A 14 -11.94 6.23 5.91
CA GLU A 14 -10.89 5.97 6.90
C GLU A 14 -10.63 7.18 7.81
N SER A 15 -10.18 6.91 9.04
CA SER A 15 -9.69 7.97 9.93
C SER A 15 -8.41 8.59 9.35
N ARG A 16 -8.35 9.92 9.33
CA ARG A 16 -7.27 10.70 8.69
C ARG A 16 -5.87 10.50 9.30
N ASN A 17 -5.76 9.83 10.43
CA ASN A 17 -4.50 9.56 11.13
C ASN A 17 -3.92 8.16 10.85
N VAL A 18 -4.57 7.34 10.01
CA VAL A 18 -4.13 5.98 9.72
C VAL A 18 -3.19 5.94 8.51
N LEU A 19 -3.59 6.55 7.40
CA LEU A 19 -2.87 6.49 6.15
C LEU A 19 -2.02 7.74 5.90
N PHE A 20 -0.72 7.56 5.76
CA PHE A 20 0.17 8.60 5.26
C PHE A 20 0.16 8.61 3.73
N THR A 21 0.05 9.80 3.13
CA THR A 21 0.13 10.03 1.69
C THR A 21 1.18 11.08 1.37
N GLU A 22 2.06 10.79 0.42
CA GLU A 22 3.03 11.78 -0.08
C GLU A 22 2.32 12.89 -0.86
N SER A 23 2.88 14.10 -0.81
CA SER A 23 2.26 15.27 -1.44
C SER A 23 2.21 15.19 -2.98
N ASP A 24 3.12 14.45 -3.59
CA ASP A 24 3.16 14.19 -5.04
C ASP A 24 2.32 12.98 -5.47
N GLY A 25 1.68 12.28 -4.51
CA GLY A 25 0.86 11.09 -4.76
C GLY A 25 1.65 9.84 -5.13
N SER A 26 2.97 9.81 -4.94
CA SER A 26 3.82 8.64 -5.23
C SER A 26 3.66 7.49 -4.21
N TRP A 27 3.16 7.80 -3.01
CA TRP A 27 2.94 6.85 -1.92
C TRP A 27 1.59 7.13 -1.24
N PRO A 28 0.85 6.10 -0.80
CA PRO A 28 1.23 4.69 -0.69
C PRO A 28 0.93 3.84 -1.93
N ILE A 29 1.58 2.68 -2.01
CA ILE A 29 1.15 1.59 -2.90
C ILE A 29 0.11 0.71 -2.20
N VAL A 30 -0.79 0.08 -2.95
CA VAL A 30 -1.76 -0.89 -2.42
C VAL A 30 -1.31 -2.29 -2.76
N TRP A 31 -1.08 -3.14 -1.75
CA TRP A 31 -0.69 -4.53 -1.97
C TRP A 31 -1.89 -5.37 -2.41
N GLU A 32 -1.73 -6.13 -3.50
CA GLU A 32 -2.73 -7.09 -3.98
C GLU A 32 -2.35 -8.53 -3.64
N ARG A 33 -1.05 -8.84 -3.59
CA ARG A 33 -0.56 -10.20 -3.31
C ARG A 33 0.81 -10.18 -2.62
N ALA A 34 1.08 -11.18 -1.78
CA ALA A 34 2.40 -11.45 -1.21
C ALA A 34 2.81 -12.93 -1.39
N ARG A 35 4.12 -13.21 -1.48
CA ARG A 35 4.69 -14.57 -1.50
C ARG A 35 6.17 -14.53 -1.12
N GLY A 36 6.53 -15.18 0.00
CA GLY A 36 7.88 -15.10 0.56
C GLY A 36 8.22 -13.65 0.91
N VAL A 37 9.43 -13.21 0.57
CA VAL A 37 9.90 -11.83 0.78
C VAL A 37 9.43 -10.83 -0.29
N HIS A 38 8.39 -11.14 -1.06
CA HIS A 38 7.93 -10.28 -2.16
C HIS A 38 6.46 -9.90 -2.03
N VAL A 39 6.15 -8.68 -2.46
CA VAL A 39 4.80 -8.12 -2.57
C VAL A 39 4.55 -7.60 -3.97
N TRP A 40 3.30 -7.63 -4.40
CA TRP A 40 2.84 -7.09 -5.68
C TRP A 40 1.78 -6.03 -5.40
N ASP A 41 1.94 -4.86 -6.00
CA ASP A 41 0.91 -3.83 -5.92
C ASP A 41 -0.28 -4.14 -6.84
N ALA A 42 -1.35 -3.36 -6.69
CA ALA A 42 -2.57 -3.46 -7.48
C ALA A 42 -2.37 -3.14 -8.99
N GLU A 43 -1.20 -2.63 -9.36
CA GLU A 43 -0.77 -2.42 -10.74
C GLU A 43 0.12 -3.58 -11.26
N GLY A 44 0.37 -4.60 -10.43
CA GLY A 44 1.14 -5.79 -10.76
C GLY A 44 2.66 -5.66 -10.61
N LYS A 45 3.17 -4.52 -10.13
CA LYS A 45 4.61 -4.32 -9.92
C LYS A 45 5.07 -5.09 -8.70
N LYS A 46 6.20 -5.78 -8.85
CA LYS A 46 6.81 -6.63 -7.81
C LYS A 46 7.86 -5.86 -7.02
N TYR A 47 7.83 -6.02 -5.70
CA TYR A 47 8.78 -5.41 -4.76
C TYR A 47 9.42 -6.48 -3.86
N LEU A 48 10.67 -6.24 -3.45
CA LEU A 48 11.27 -6.92 -2.31
C LEU A 48 10.76 -6.24 -1.03
N ASP A 49 10.14 -6.99 -0.13
CA ASP A 49 9.60 -6.46 1.11
C ASP A 49 10.67 -6.41 2.19
N LEU A 50 11.04 -5.19 2.59
CA LEU A 50 11.95 -4.89 3.71
C LEU A 50 11.21 -4.33 4.93
N THR A 51 9.88 -4.32 4.89
CA THR A 51 9.03 -3.81 5.98
C THR A 51 8.60 -4.92 6.94
N ALA A 52 8.62 -6.17 6.47
CA ALA A 52 8.13 -7.35 7.19
C ALA A 52 6.72 -7.16 7.77
N ALA A 53 5.89 -6.33 7.13
CA ALA A 53 4.58 -5.91 7.65
C ALA A 53 4.65 -5.44 9.12
N PHE A 54 5.64 -4.60 9.45
CA PHE A 54 5.93 -4.12 10.81
C PHE A 54 6.41 -5.21 11.78
N GLY A 55 6.96 -6.30 11.28
CA GLY A 55 7.51 -7.38 12.09
C GLY A 55 8.67 -6.92 12.98
N VAL A 56 8.68 -7.41 14.23
CA VAL A 56 9.76 -7.23 15.21
C VAL A 56 10.34 -8.62 15.57
N ALA A 57 11.64 -8.67 15.85
CA ALA A 57 12.37 -9.89 16.23
C ALA A 57 12.49 -10.03 17.75
#